data_AF-A0A944TXV6-F1
#
_entry.id   AF-A0A944TXV6-F1
#
_cell.length_a   1.000
_cell.length_b   1.000
_cell.length_c   1.000
_cell.angle_alpha   90.00
_cell.angle_beta   90.00
_cell.angle_gamma   90.00
#
_symmetry.space_group_name_H-M   'P 1'
#
loop_
_entity.id
_entity.type
_entity.pdbx_description
1 polymer ?
#
loop_
_entity_poly.entity_id
_entity_poly.type
_entity_poly.pdbx_seq_one_letter_code
_entity_poly.pdbx_strand_id
1 'polypeptide(L)'
;MLNSINSITSIAFKAFIFLLIFSVFAHGNPTPKPSIYWSDGDSGRIDGVKFRLANIDAPETGRIGQRSGAKCLEEVELGKQAKAFVISLTNDANLNILKNYGEDRYDRLVIDLSVNGEDISTIGTRKGFYKSWKHKNGRSVEKKPSWCNGK
;
A
#
# COMPACT_ATOMS: atom_id res chain seq x y z
N MET A 1 43.74 -47.57 63.22
CA MET A 1 43.24 -48.40 62.10
C MET A 1 41.72 -48.43 62.17
N LEU A 2 41.08 -47.98 61.08
CA LEU A 2 39.71 -48.22 60.58
C LEU A 2 38.55 -48.57 61.54
N ASN A 3 37.51 -47.72 61.54
CA ASN A 3 36.09 -48.00 61.16
C ASN A 3 35.16 -46.88 61.71
N SER A 4 34.45 -46.12 60.87
CA SER A 4 33.01 -46.32 60.50
C SER A 4 32.07 -45.89 61.66
N ILE A 5 30.95 -45.14 61.56
CA ILE A 5 30.03 -44.72 60.48
C ILE A 5 29.14 -43.54 61.00
N ASN A 6 28.67 -42.69 60.08
CA ASN A 6 27.38 -41.94 60.02
C ASN A 6 26.91 -40.97 61.13
N SER A 7 26.68 -39.69 60.74
CA SER A 7 25.54 -38.86 61.20
C SER A 7 25.36 -37.68 60.22
N ILE A 8 24.49 -37.80 59.22
CA ILE A 8 23.12 -37.25 59.18
C ILE A 8 23.07 -35.70 59.20
N THR A 9 22.55 -35.16 58.07
CA THR A 9 21.83 -33.90 57.87
C THR A 9 22.57 -32.55 57.96
N SER A 10 22.70 -31.89 56.80
CA SER A 10 21.97 -30.65 56.54
C SER A 10 22.05 -30.32 55.05
N ILE A 11 21.06 -30.78 54.27
CA ILE A 11 20.83 -30.24 52.93
C ILE A 11 20.29 -28.83 53.17
N ALA A 12 21.16 -27.84 53.00
CA ALA A 12 20.80 -26.43 53.05
C ALA A 12 19.84 -26.11 51.90
N PHE A 13 18.54 -26.24 52.19
CA PHE A 13 17.48 -25.65 51.40
C PHE A 13 17.56 -24.13 51.60
N LYS A 14 17.77 -23.35 50.52
CA LYS A 14 16.97 -22.15 50.21
C LYS A 14 17.53 -21.36 49.02
N ALA A 15 16.83 -21.55 47.90
CA ALA A 15 16.38 -20.47 47.01
C ALA A 15 17.46 -19.59 46.38
N PHE A 16 18.20 -20.14 45.41
CA PHE A 16 18.69 -19.32 44.31
C PHE A 16 17.49 -19.04 43.40
N ILE A 17 16.69 -18.02 43.74
CA ILE A 17 15.67 -17.48 42.84
C ILE A 17 16.44 -16.87 41.67
N PHE A 18 16.56 -17.65 40.61
CA PHE A 18 16.99 -17.20 39.30
C PHE A 18 15.91 -16.19 38.86
N LEU A 19 16.17 -14.89 39.09
CA LEU A 19 15.32 -13.81 38.61
C LEU A 19 15.46 -13.78 37.09
N LEU A 20 14.78 -14.71 36.41
CA LEU A 20 14.46 -14.62 35.00
C LEU A 20 13.61 -13.37 34.85
N ILE A 21 14.28 -12.29 34.51
CA ILE A 21 13.70 -11.12 33.86
C ILE A 21 13.03 -11.65 32.60
N PHE A 22 11.78 -12.09 32.73
CA PHE A 22 10.86 -12.19 31.61
C PHE A 22 10.62 -10.74 31.20
N SER A 23 11.51 -10.21 30.37
CA SER A 23 11.24 -9.03 29.58
C SER A 23 10.02 -9.36 28.75
N VAL A 24 8.86 -8.92 29.22
CA VAL A 24 7.61 -8.95 28.47
C VAL A 24 7.84 -8.00 27.30
N PHE A 25 8.35 -8.53 26.19
CA PHE A 25 8.29 -7.81 24.93
C PHE A 25 6.80 -7.66 24.63
N ALA A 26 6.27 -6.46 24.88
CA ALA A 26 5.01 -6.03 24.36
C ALA A 26 5.12 -6.06 22.83
N HIS A 27 4.91 -7.23 22.24
CA HIS A 27 4.63 -7.37 20.82
C HIS A 27 3.25 -6.78 20.63
N GLY A 28 3.21 -5.47 20.39
CA GLY A 28 2.01 -4.85 19.85
C GLY A 28 1.62 -5.66 18.61
N ASN A 29 0.39 -6.18 18.59
CA ASN A 29 -0.11 -6.85 17.41
C ASN A 29 0.07 -5.90 16.22
N PRO A 30 0.67 -6.35 15.09
CA PRO A 30 0.80 -5.49 13.93
C PRO A 30 -0.62 -5.04 13.53
N THR A 31 -0.81 -3.73 13.40
CA THR A 31 -2.05 -3.18 12.85
C THR A 31 -2.31 -3.85 11.51
N PRO A 32 -3.54 -4.33 11.22
CA PRO A 32 -3.86 -4.91 9.94
C PRO A 32 -3.42 -3.97 8.82
N LYS A 33 -2.65 -4.49 7.86
CA LYS A 33 -2.27 -3.72 6.69
C LYS A 33 -3.55 -3.29 5.94
N PRO A 34 -3.67 -2.03 5.49
CA PRO A 34 -4.84 -1.61 4.72
C PRO A 34 -5.03 -2.50 3.49
N SER A 35 -6.26 -2.93 3.30
CA SER A 35 -6.68 -3.72 2.14
C SER A 35 -6.81 -2.80 0.94
N ILE A 36 -6.03 -3.05 -0.11
CA ILE A 36 -6.11 -2.28 -1.36
C ILE A 36 -6.65 -3.14 -2.50
N TYR A 37 -7.57 -2.56 -3.26
CA TYR A 37 -8.11 -3.10 -4.51
C TYR A 37 -7.97 -2.05 -5.61
N TRP A 38 -7.50 -2.44 -6.79
CA TRP A 38 -7.36 -1.56 -7.94
C TRP A 38 -8.44 -1.85 -8.99
N SER A 39 -9.23 -0.83 -9.32
CA SER A 39 -10.22 -0.89 -10.41
C SER A 39 -9.53 -0.81 -11.77
N ASP A 40 -8.58 0.12 -11.88
CA ASP A 40 -7.71 0.41 -13.03
C ASP A 40 -6.33 0.87 -12.51
N GLY A 41 -5.54 1.56 -13.33
CA GLY A 41 -4.16 1.93 -12.99
C GLY A 41 -4.04 3.08 -11.97
N ASP A 42 -5.08 3.88 -11.76
CA ASP A 42 -5.02 5.08 -10.90
C ASP A 42 -6.21 5.22 -9.91
N SER A 43 -7.15 4.27 -9.90
CA SER A 43 -8.29 4.30 -9.00
C SER A 43 -8.65 2.92 -8.44
N GLY A 44 -9.32 2.92 -7.29
CA GLY A 44 -9.53 1.70 -6.54
C GLY A 44 -10.29 1.88 -5.24
N ARG A 45 -10.04 0.99 -4.29
CA ARG A 45 -10.53 1.05 -2.92
C ARG A 45 -9.40 0.77 -1.93
N ILE A 46 -9.32 1.56 -0.86
CA ILE A 46 -8.49 1.30 0.31
C ILE A 46 -9.45 1.13 1.48
N ASP A 47 -9.44 -0.05 2.12
CA ASP A 47 -10.37 -0.41 3.20
C ASP A 47 -11.84 -0.15 2.84
N GLY A 48 -12.20 -0.52 1.61
CA GLY A 48 -13.54 -0.35 1.05
C GLY A 48 -13.88 1.05 0.55
N VAL A 49 -13.13 2.09 0.97
CA VAL A 49 -13.32 3.48 0.56
C VAL A 49 -12.76 3.69 -0.84
N LYS A 50 -13.58 4.25 -1.75
CA LYS A 50 -13.14 4.54 -3.11
C LYS A 50 -12.06 5.62 -3.11
N PHE A 51 -11.04 5.47 -3.94
CA PHE A 51 -10.03 6.51 -4.14
C PHE A 51 -9.68 6.68 -5.63
N ARG A 52 -9.04 7.81 -5.94
CA ARG A 52 -8.22 7.99 -7.13
C ARG A 52 -6.92 8.70 -6.76
N LEU A 53 -5.87 8.42 -7.50
CA LEU A 53 -4.61 9.14 -7.36
C LEU A 53 -4.77 10.59 -7.86
N ALA A 54 -4.14 11.51 -7.15
CA ALA A 54 -4.19 12.93 -7.49
C ALA A 54 -3.19 13.27 -8.61
N ASN A 55 -3.56 14.24 -9.45
CA ASN A 55 -2.68 14.92 -10.41
C ASN A 55 -1.99 14.06 -11.47
N ILE A 56 -2.35 12.79 -11.57
CA ILE A 56 -1.95 11.88 -12.64
C ILE A 56 -3.16 11.29 -13.34
N ASP A 57 -2.89 10.62 -14.44
CA ASP A 57 -3.84 9.82 -15.20
C ASP A 57 -3.15 8.50 -15.59
N ALA A 58 -3.86 7.39 -15.50
CA ALA A 58 -3.49 6.10 -16.08
C ALA A 58 -4.38 5.77 -17.29
N PRO A 59 -3.90 4.95 -18.24
CA PRO A 59 -4.73 4.52 -19.36
C PRO A 59 -5.95 3.74 -18.91
N GLU A 60 -7.09 3.99 -19.56
CA GLU A 60 -8.36 3.39 -19.19
C GLU A 60 -8.42 1.89 -19.53
N THR A 61 -8.97 1.07 -18.61
CA THR A 61 -9.19 -0.37 -18.86
C THR A 61 -10.54 -0.68 -19.50
N GLY A 62 -11.46 0.30 -19.52
CA GLY A 62 -12.84 0.13 -19.97
C GLY A 62 -12.99 -0.06 -21.48
N ARG A 63 -14.11 -0.66 -21.91
CA ARG A 63 -14.37 -0.92 -23.33
C ARG A 63 -14.48 0.38 -24.13
N ILE A 64 -14.04 0.33 -25.39
CA ILE A 64 -14.17 1.45 -26.33
C ILE A 64 -15.63 1.84 -26.50
N GLY A 65 -15.91 3.14 -26.48
CA GLY A 65 -17.25 3.72 -26.65
C GLY A 65 -18.06 3.83 -25.36
N GLN A 66 -17.58 3.30 -24.23
CA GLN A 66 -18.18 3.60 -22.93
C GLN A 66 -17.87 5.05 -22.52
N ARG A 67 -18.77 5.66 -21.73
CA ARG A 67 -18.67 7.08 -21.31
C ARG A 67 -17.30 7.43 -20.71
N SER A 68 -16.76 6.52 -19.89
CA SER A 68 -15.42 6.62 -19.29
C SER A 68 -14.50 5.48 -19.73
N GLY A 69 -14.76 4.87 -20.88
CA GLY A 69 -13.90 3.81 -21.43
C GLY A 69 -12.75 4.37 -22.26
N ALA A 70 -11.85 3.46 -22.63
CA ALA A 70 -10.73 3.74 -23.52
C ALA A 70 -11.19 4.32 -24.85
N LYS A 71 -10.32 5.11 -25.48
CA LYS A 71 -10.53 5.75 -26.78
C LYS A 71 -10.03 4.90 -27.94
N CYS A 72 -9.13 3.95 -27.69
CA CYS A 72 -8.59 3.02 -28.68
C CYS A 72 -8.20 1.68 -28.02
N LEU A 73 -7.89 0.68 -28.84
CA LEU A 73 -7.49 -0.65 -28.35
C LEU A 73 -6.15 -0.63 -27.63
N GLU A 74 -5.23 0.22 -28.07
CA GLU A 74 -3.92 0.40 -27.44
C GLU A 74 -4.06 0.89 -26.00
N GLU A 75 -4.93 1.88 -25.75
CA GLU A 75 -5.19 2.38 -24.41
C GLU A 75 -5.74 1.29 -23.48
N VAL A 76 -6.62 0.41 -23.98
CA VAL A 76 -7.11 -0.75 -23.19
C VAL A 76 -5.95 -1.64 -22.76
N GLU A 77 -5.02 -1.91 -23.66
CA GLU A 77 -3.87 -2.78 -23.37
C GLU A 77 -2.90 -2.12 -22.39
N LEU A 78 -2.56 -0.84 -22.61
CA LEU A 78 -1.77 -0.05 -21.68
C LEU A 78 -2.45 0.04 -20.30
N GLY A 79 -3.78 0.17 -20.26
CA GLY A 79 -4.54 0.24 -19.02
C GLY A 79 -4.47 -1.05 -18.22
N LYS A 80 -4.54 -2.20 -18.89
CA LYS A 80 -4.33 -3.51 -18.25
C LYS A 80 -2.91 -3.64 -17.69
N GLN A 81 -1.91 -3.16 -18.44
CA GLN A 81 -0.52 -3.18 -17.98
C GLN A 81 -0.30 -2.25 -16.78
N ALA A 82 -0.85 -1.03 -16.80
CA ALA A 82 -0.82 -0.10 -15.68
C ALA A 82 -1.49 -0.67 -14.42
N LYS A 83 -2.65 -1.32 -14.59
CA LYS A 83 -3.34 -2.04 -13.52
C LYS A 83 -2.49 -3.19 -12.95
N ALA A 84 -1.91 -4.02 -13.81
CA ALA A 84 -1.05 -5.13 -13.39
C ALA A 84 0.20 -4.62 -12.64
N PHE A 85 0.81 -3.54 -13.16
CA PHE A 85 1.93 -2.86 -12.52
C PHE A 85 1.57 -2.40 -11.11
N VAL A 86 0.47 -1.66 -10.94
CA VAL A 86 0.13 -1.08 -9.63
C VAL A 86 -0.29 -2.14 -8.62
N ILE A 87 -0.95 -3.22 -9.06
CA ILE A 87 -1.23 -4.39 -8.22
C ILE A 87 0.09 -5.01 -7.73
N SER A 88 1.01 -5.28 -8.64
CA SER A 88 2.33 -5.86 -8.30
C SER A 88 3.12 -4.96 -7.35
N LEU A 89 3.13 -3.65 -7.62
CA LEU A 89 3.83 -2.65 -6.82
C LEU A 89 3.28 -2.55 -5.38
N THR A 90 1.96 -2.69 -5.21
CA THR A 90 1.30 -2.50 -3.91
C THR A 90 1.07 -3.80 -3.14
N ASN A 91 1.26 -4.96 -3.79
CA ASN A 91 1.21 -6.26 -3.15
C ASN A 91 2.27 -6.34 -2.05
N ASP A 92 1.85 -6.64 -0.82
CA ASP A 92 2.72 -6.73 0.37
C ASP A 92 3.60 -5.50 0.71
N ALA A 93 3.45 -4.38 -0.01
CA ALA A 93 4.14 -3.12 0.28
C ALA A 93 3.55 -2.32 1.45
N ASN A 94 4.36 -1.46 2.08
CA ASN A 94 3.88 -0.49 3.06
C ASN A 94 3.25 0.70 2.34
N LEU A 95 1.97 0.95 2.58
CA LEU A 95 1.21 2.02 1.94
C LEU A 95 0.96 3.15 2.94
N ASN A 96 1.13 4.40 2.48
CA ASN A 96 0.79 5.57 3.30
C ASN A 96 0.13 6.65 2.44
N ILE A 97 -1.02 7.17 2.90
CA ILE A 97 -1.64 8.33 2.28
C ILE A 97 -0.81 9.55 2.67
N LEU A 98 -0.11 10.13 1.69
CA LEU A 98 0.71 11.32 1.91
C LEU A 98 -0.15 12.57 2.06
N LYS A 99 -1.23 12.64 1.29
CA LYS A 99 -2.16 13.77 1.30
C LYS A 99 -3.55 13.34 0.87
N ASN A 100 -4.55 13.97 1.48
CA ASN A 100 -5.97 13.81 1.17
C ASN A 100 -6.53 15.17 0.74
N TYR A 101 -7.15 15.21 -0.45
CA TYR A 101 -7.71 16.42 -1.05
C TYR A 101 -9.24 16.51 -0.91
N GLY A 102 -9.85 15.57 -0.18
CA GLY A 102 -11.30 15.40 -0.08
C GLY A 102 -11.86 14.54 -1.21
N GLU A 103 -13.18 14.48 -1.27
CA GLU A 103 -13.91 13.68 -2.26
C GLU A 103 -14.10 14.44 -3.58
N ASP A 104 -14.03 13.72 -4.70
CA ASP A 104 -14.48 14.23 -5.98
C ASP A 104 -15.99 14.05 -6.18
N ARG A 105 -16.53 14.59 -7.28
CA ARG A 105 -17.95 14.49 -7.67
C ARG A 105 -18.50 13.06 -7.90
N TYR A 106 -17.67 12.04 -7.73
CA TYR A 106 -18.02 10.62 -7.87
C TYR A 106 -17.79 9.84 -6.57
N ASP A 107 -17.69 10.55 -5.44
CA ASP A 107 -17.49 10.03 -4.09
C ASP A 107 -16.20 9.20 -3.96
N ARG A 108 -15.14 9.64 -4.65
CA ARG A 108 -13.80 9.06 -4.54
C ARG A 108 -12.90 10.00 -3.76
N LEU A 109 -12.20 9.47 -2.76
CA LEU A 109 -11.14 10.21 -2.09
C LEU A 109 -10.00 10.49 -3.07
N VAL A 110 -9.63 11.76 -3.22
CA VAL A 110 -8.49 12.15 -4.06
C VAL A 110 -7.25 12.19 -3.18
N ILE A 111 -6.25 11.37 -3.49
CA ILE A 111 -5.10 11.15 -2.61
C ILE A 111 -3.75 11.17 -3.33
N ASP A 112 -2.71 11.60 -2.62
CA ASP A 112 -1.32 11.21 -2.91
C ASP A 112 -1.00 9.97 -2.06
N LEU A 113 -0.39 8.95 -2.67
CA LEU A 113 -0.14 7.65 -2.03
C LEU A 113 1.35 7.30 -2.16
N SER A 114 2.00 6.90 -1.08
CA SER A 114 3.34 6.32 -1.15
C SER A 114 3.31 4.81 -1.02
N VAL A 115 4.30 4.18 -1.66
CA VAL A 115 4.60 2.75 -1.60
C VAL A 115 6.04 2.62 -1.11
N ASN A 116 6.23 1.98 0.05
CA ASN A 116 7.53 1.82 0.69
C ASN A 116 8.31 3.14 0.85
N GLY A 117 7.59 4.25 1.07
CA GLY A 117 8.17 5.58 1.27
C GLY A 117 8.41 6.42 0.01
N GLU A 118 8.23 5.87 -1.19
CA GLU A 118 8.32 6.61 -2.45
C GLU A 118 6.90 6.90 -2.99
N ASP A 119 6.67 8.11 -3.50
CA ASP A 119 5.39 8.50 -4.09
C ASP A 119 5.07 7.65 -5.34
N ILE A 120 3.91 7.00 -5.35
CA ILE A 120 3.47 6.14 -6.44
C ILE A 120 3.36 6.91 -7.76
N SER A 121 3.03 8.21 -7.70
CA SER A 121 2.92 9.07 -8.88
C SER A 121 4.28 9.21 -9.57
N THR A 122 5.34 9.33 -8.78
CA THR A 122 6.74 9.42 -9.24
C THR A 122 7.19 8.10 -9.84
N ILE A 123 6.94 6.98 -9.16
CA ILE A 123 7.30 5.63 -9.63
C ILE A 123 6.61 5.34 -10.97
N GLY A 124 5.29 5.51 -11.04
CA GLY A 124 4.51 5.18 -12.23
C GLY A 124 4.79 6.11 -13.41
N THR A 125 5.06 7.40 -13.18
CA THR A 125 5.49 8.32 -14.24
C THR A 125 6.84 7.90 -14.81
N ARG A 126 7.82 7.58 -13.94
CA ARG A 126 9.15 7.10 -14.36
C ARG A 126 9.10 5.79 -15.13
N LYS A 127 8.12 4.93 -14.83
CA LYS A 127 7.89 3.65 -15.52
C LYS A 127 7.01 3.78 -16.77
N GLY A 128 6.45 4.95 -17.06
CA GLY A 128 5.60 5.20 -18.22
C GLY A 128 4.14 4.78 -18.06
N PHE A 129 3.69 4.44 -16.85
CA PHE A 129 2.30 4.06 -16.57
C PHE A 129 1.40 5.24 -16.24
N TYR A 130 1.99 6.38 -15.86
CA TYR A 130 1.25 7.61 -15.54
C TYR A 130 1.71 8.78 -16.39
N LYS A 131 0.76 9.64 -16.74
CA LYS A 131 0.99 10.97 -17.31
C LYS A 131 0.42 12.03 -16.38
N SER A 132 0.97 13.25 -16.43
CA SER A 132 0.47 14.36 -15.62
C SER A 132 -0.95 14.73 -16.04
N TRP A 133 -1.82 14.93 -15.06
CA TRP A 133 -3.16 15.47 -15.24
C TRP A 133 -3.54 16.29 -14.00
N LYS A 134 -2.92 17.47 -13.87
CA LYS A 134 -3.02 18.31 -12.67
C LYS A 134 -4.42 18.86 -12.45
N HIS A 135 -4.79 18.96 -11.18
CA HIS A 135 -6.04 19.55 -10.72
C HIS A 135 -5.79 20.71 -9.74
N LYS A 136 -6.64 21.72 -9.81
CA LYS A 136 -6.72 22.83 -8.86
C LYS A 136 -8.17 23.00 -8.43
N ASN A 137 -8.44 22.99 -7.12
CA ASN A 137 -9.79 23.12 -6.56
C ASN A 137 -10.78 22.11 -7.19
N GLY A 138 -10.36 20.84 -7.32
CA GLY A 138 -11.18 19.77 -7.90
C GLY A 138 -11.37 19.80 -9.41
N ARG A 139 -10.80 20.78 -10.13
CA ARG A 139 -10.92 20.92 -11.59
C ARG A 139 -9.57 20.68 -12.26
N SER A 140 -9.56 19.95 -13.38
CA SER A 140 -8.35 19.77 -14.17
C SER A 140 -7.88 21.12 -14.74
N VAL A 141 -6.60 21.43 -14.56
CA VAL A 141 -5.93 22.59 -15.17
C VAL A 141 -5.10 22.20 -16.40
N GLU A 142 -5.05 20.91 -16.70
CA GLU A 142 -4.40 20.32 -17.86
C GLU A 142 -5.41 19.52 -18.68
N LYS A 143 -5.15 19.39 -19.99
CA LYS A 143 -5.90 18.48 -20.84
C LYS A 143 -5.61 17.04 -20.38
N LYS A 144 -6.65 16.21 -20.28
CA LYS A 144 -6.45 14.77 -20.02
C LYS A 144 -5.51 14.19 -21.09
N PRO A 145 -4.43 13.51 -20.72
CA PRO A 145 -3.48 12.97 -21.67
C PRO A 145 -4.14 11.94 -22.60
N SER A 146 -3.56 11.78 -23.79
CA SER A 146 -3.94 10.70 -24.70
C SER A 146 -3.06 9.48 -24.45
N TRP A 147 -3.67 8.30 -24.48
CA TRP A 147 -2.99 7.00 -24.44
C TRP A 147 -3.05 6.26 -25.78
N CYS A 148 -3.59 6.92 -26.81
CA CYS A 148 -3.66 6.38 -28.16
C CYS A 148 -2.50 6.88 -29.02
N ASN A 149 -1.97 5.97 -29.84
CA ASN A 149 -0.95 6.16 -30.86
C ASN A 149 0.48 6.36 -30.34
N GLY A 150 0.87 5.69 -29.25
CA GLY A 150 2.27 5.61 -28.79
C GLY A 150 2.99 6.93 -28.48
N LYS A 151 2.26 8.04 -28.29
CA LYS A 151 2.81 9.37 -28.00
C LYS A 151 2.63 9.76 -26.54
#